data_AF-A0A7S1TJB9-F1
#
_entry.id   AF-A0A7S1TJB9-F1
#
_cell.length_a   1.000
_cell.length_b   1.000
_cell.length_c   1.000
_cell.angle_alpha   90.00
_cell.angle_beta   90.00
_cell.angle_gamma   90.00
#
_symmetry.space_group_name_H-M   'P 1'
#
loop_
_entity.id
_entity.type
_entity.pdbx_description
1 polymer ?
#
loop_
_entity_poly.entity_id
_entity_poly.type
_entity_poly.pdbx_seq_one_letter_code
_entity_poly.pdbx_strand_id
1 'polypeptide(L)'
;MEIIEAYPSLEDLDAFKSWLDLPTVLADNDISLQGSSVQKIFSEKHINIKKNWSATQIFPDKRVMDAFMEPHVNRSRAQFTFGPINVEGLSRFCYEKLGWSHAQFEALIKPTLKASESIRYKQTSLLQFFPPERFAKIRSERLKTAVRGVKGTKKSATGKHHRKRIRTLSTPGSGHHLPGDVINSHRE
;
A
#
# COMPACT_ATOMS: atom_id res chain seq x y z
N MET A 1 10.89 15.17 15.71
CA MET A 1 11.97 14.72 14.81
C MET A 1 12.66 15.99 14.33
N GLU A 2 13.32 16.74 15.22
CA GLU A 2 13.53 18.18 14.99
C GLU A 2 14.54 18.50 13.87
N ILE A 3 15.59 17.69 13.73
CA ILE A 3 16.58 17.85 12.66
C ILE A 3 15.95 17.58 11.29
N ILE A 4 15.11 16.55 11.16
CA ILE A 4 14.46 16.20 9.89
C ILE A 4 13.39 17.24 9.51
N GLU A 5 12.74 17.85 10.51
CA GLU A 5 11.80 18.94 10.28
C GLU A 5 12.51 20.20 9.77
N ALA A 6 13.72 20.50 10.25
CA ALA A 6 14.53 21.64 9.82
C ALA A 6 15.33 21.38 8.52
N TYR A 7 15.76 20.14 8.30
CA TYR A 7 16.57 19.68 7.16
C TYR A 7 15.89 18.45 6.54
N PRO A 8 14.85 18.66 5.72
CA PRO A 8 14.01 17.58 5.20
C PRO A 8 14.67 16.75 4.09
N SER A 9 15.57 17.33 3.29
CA SER A 9 16.27 16.63 2.21
C SER A 9 17.54 15.94 2.72
N LEU A 10 17.96 14.87 2.03
CA LEU A 10 19.27 14.26 2.26
C LEU A 10 20.41 15.22 1.91
N GLU A 11 20.20 16.11 0.93
CA GLU A 11 21.15 17.16 0.56
C GLU A 11 21.27 18.23 1.66
N ASP A 12 20.22 18.42 2.46
CA ASP A 12 20.20 19.39 3.55
C ASP A 12 21.07 18.95 4.75
N LEU A 13 21.52 17.69 4.77
CA LEU A 13 22.46 17.21 5.78
C LEU A 13 23.86 17.83 5.63
N ASP A 14 24.25 18.23 4.41
CA ASP A 14 25.48 18.98 4.17
C ASP A 14 25.37 20.41 4.76
N ALA A 15 24.20 21.02 4.64
CA ALA A 15 23.91 22.32 5.27
C ALA A 15 23.87 22.21 6.80
N PHE A 16 23.27 21.13 7.34
CA PHE A 16 23.29 20.86 8.77
C PHE A 16 24.71 20.66 9.30
N LYS A 17 25.58 19.94 8.57
CA LYS A 17 26.99 19.79 8.93
C LYS A 17 27.72 21.13 8.90
N SER A 18 27.51 21.92 7.85
CA SER A 18 28.11 23.25 7.73
C SER A 18 27.71 24.13 8.91
N TRP A 19 26.43 24.10 9.28
CA TRP A 19 25.97 24.76 10.51
C TRP A 19 26.69 24.23 11.74
N LEU A 20 26.84 22.91 11.91
CA LEU A 20 27.48 22.30 13.06
C LEU A 20 28.95 22.72 13.20
N ASP A 21 29.69 22.77 12.10
CA ASP A 21 31.12 23.11 12.05
C ASP A 21 31.39 24.61 12.26
N LEU A 22 30.42 25.49 11.95
CA LEU A 22 30.58 26.94 12.10
C LEU A 22 30.64 27.41 13.57
N PRO A 23 31.47 28.41 13.90
CA PRO A 23 31.40 29.09 15.20
C PRO A 23 30.00 29.67 15.43
N THR A 24 29.49 29.57 16.67
CA THR A 24 28.12 29.95 17.05
C THR A 24 27.69 31.33 16.52
N VAL A 25 28.55 32.34 16.64
CA VAL A 25 28.27 33.72 16.20
C VAL A 25 28.09 33.84 14.68
N LEU A 26 28.81 33.04 13.89
CA LEU A 26 28.70 33.06 12.44
C LEU A 26 27.51 32.24 11.95
N ALA A 27 27.23 31.13 12.63
CA ALA A 27 26.09 30.26 12.34
C ALA A 27 24.73 30.97 12.46
N ASP A 28 24.56 31.82 13.48
CA ASP A 28 23.32 32.56 13.69
C ASP A 28 23.09 33.63 12.61
N ASN A 29 24.18 34.32 12.20
CA ASN A 29 24.10 35.33 11.16
C ASN A 29 23.74 34.71 9.80
N ASP A 30 24.34 33.57 9.46
CA ASP A 30 24.11 32.88 8.19
C ASP A 30 22.67 32.32 8.09
N ILE A 31 22.19 31.66 9.16
CA ILE A 31 20.81 31.15 9.21
C ILE A 31 19.78 32.27 9.27
N SER A 32 20.08 33.39 9.92
CA SER A 32 19.19 34.56 9.92
C SER A 32 19.02 35.13 8.51
N LEU A 33 20.08 35.12 7.69
CA LEU A 33 20.08 35.66 6.34
C LEU A 33 19.49 34.72 5.28
N GLN A 34 19.70 33.40 5.40
CA GLN A 34 19.39 32.43 4.32
C GLN A 34 18.49 31.27 4.75
N GLY A 35 18.22 31.08 6.05
CA GLY A 35 17.48 29.93 6.58
C GLY A 35 15.96 30.05 6.51
N SER A 36 15.29 28.90 6.42
CA SER A 36 13.82 28.81 6.54
C SER A 36 13.34 29.18 7.95
N SER A 37 12.06 29.52 8.13
CA SER A 37 11.50 29.83 9.45
C SER A 37 11.68 28.68 10.44
N VAL A 38 11.59 27.44 9.97
CA VAL A 38 11.79 26.23 10.78
C VAL A 38 13.27 26.05 11.16
N GLN A 39 14.20 26.31 10.24
CA GLN A 39 15.63 26.26 10.52
C GLN A 39 16.07 27.31 11.54
N LYS A 40 15.50 28.51 11.47
CA LYS A 40 15.74 29.57 12.47
C LYS A 40 15.32 29.13 13.87
N ILE A 41 14.08 28.67 14.02
CA ILE A 41 13.55 28.14 15.28
C ILE A 41 14.42 26.98 15.80
N PHE A 42 14.83 26.07 14.91
CA PHE A 42 15.70 24.95 15.27
C PHE A 42 17.06 25.45 15.77
N SER A 43 17.70 26.37 15.05
CA SER A 43 19.03 26.89 15.39
C SER A 43 19.05 27.62 16.73
N GLU A 44 18.06 28.48 16.98
CA GLU A 44 17.91 29.22 18.24
C GLU A 44 17.72 28.27 19.43
N LYS A 45 16.90 27.23 19.26
CA LYS A 45 16.67 26.22 20.30
C LYS A 45 17.92 25.41 20.64
N HIS A 46 18.73 25.07 19.63
CA HIS A 46 19.84 24.13 19.79
C HIS A 46 21.20 24.80 19.94
N ILE A 47 21.27 26.12 19.90
CA ILE A 47 22.53 26.89 19.94
C ILE A 47 23.41 26.55 21.15
N ASN A 48 22.80 26.35 22.32
CA ASN A 48 23.51 26.04 23.57
C ASN A 48 23.99 24.59 23.61
N ILE A 49 23.26 23.69 22.96
CA ILE A 49 23.52 22.24 22.98
C ILE A 49 24.43 21.83 21.82
N LYS A 50 24.51 22.63 20.75
CA LYS A 50 25.37 22.45 19.57
C LYS A 50 26.82 22.10 19.94
N LYS A 51 27.37 22.68 21.01
CA LYS A 51 28.73 22.41 21.50
C LYS A 51 28.97 20.94 21.88
N ASN A 52 27.90 20.23 22.25
CA ASN A 52 27.95 18.82 22.64
C ASN A 52 27.72 17.89 21.44
N TRP A 53 27.40 18.44 20.26
CA TRP A 53 27.17 17.67 19.06
C TRP A 53 28.45 17.64 18.25
N SER A 54 28.94 16.43 17.96
CA SER A 54 30.09 16.24 17.08
C SER A 54 29.69 15.28 15.96
N ALA A 55 29.87 15.72 14.72
CA ALA A 55 29.76 14.87 13.55
C ALA A 55 31.16 14.43 13.13
N THR A 56 31.29 13.20 12.67
CA THR A 56 32.53 12.72 12.05
C THR A 56 32.82 13.55 10.79
N GLN A 57 34.11 13.72 10.44
CA GLN A 57 34.50 14.44 9.23
C GLN A 57 33.86 13.90 7.94
N ILE A 58 33.55 12.60 7.92
CA ILE A 58 32.97 11.88 6.79
C ILE A 58 31.44 12.10 6.69
N PHE A 59 30.80 12.63 7.74
CA PHE A 59 29.37 12.95 7.67
C PHE A 59 29.13 14.04 6.62
N PRO A 60 27.97 14.05 5.94
CA PRO A 60 27.13 12.87 5.68
C PRO A 60 27.84 11.87 4.75
N ASP A 61 27.88 10.60 5.14
CA ASP A 61 28.56 9.57 4.34
C ASP A 61 27.68 9.13 3.18
N LYS A 62 28.05 9.56 1.97
CA LYS A 62 27.33 9.20 0.73
C LYS A 62 27.22 7.70 0.51
N ARG A 63 28.20 6.92 1.00
CA ARG A 63 28.18 5.45 0.87
C ARG A 63 27.02 4.82 1.63
N VAL A 64 26.62 5.42 2.75
CA VAL A 64 25.46 4.96 3.52
C VAL A 64 24.19 5.20 2.69
N MET A 65 24.07 6.38 2.10
CA MET A 65 22.94 6.71 1.23
C MET A 65 22.87 5.76 0.02
N ASP A 66 23.98 5.55 -0.67
CA ASP A 66 24.06 4.66 -1.84
C ASP A 66 23.70 3.22 -1.48
N ALA A 67 24.14 2.71 -0.32
CA ALA A 67 23.80 1.37 0.14
C ALA A 67 22.28 1.18 0.39
N PHE A 68 21.59 2.23 0.83
CA PHE A 68 20.15 2.21 1.03
C PHE A 68 19.36 2.46 -0.27
N MET A 69 19.83 3.36 -1.13
CA MET A 69 19.16 3.70 -2.40
C MET A 69 19.37 2.63 -3.48
N GLU A 70 20.58 2.10 -3.58
CA GLU A 70 20.99 1.13 -4.58
C GLU A 70 21.56 -0.15 -3.92
N PRO A 71 20.73 -0.91 -3.18
CA PRO A 71 21.21 -2.11 -2.55
C PRO A 71 21.53 -3.18 -3.59
N HIS A 72 22.64 -3.89 -3.38
CA HIS A 72 23.02 -5.04 -4.21
C HIS A 72 22.11 -6.24 -3.92
N VAL A 73 20.96 -6.27 -4.58
CA VAL A 73 19.95 -7.34 -4.45
C VAL A 73 19.86 -8.20 -5.71
N ASN A 74 19.57 -9.49 -5.52
CA ASN A 74 19.22 -10.37 -6.63
C ASN A 74 17.79 -10.04 -7.11
N ARG A 75 17.65 -9.55 -8.35
CA ARG A 75 16.37 -9.18 -8.98
C ARG A 75 15.69 -10.33 -9.72
N SER A 76 16.13 -11.58 -9.50
CA SER A 76 15.55 -12.76 -10.12
C SER A 76 14.06 -12.89 -9.80
N ARG A 77 13.28 -13.26 -10.82
CA ARG A 77 11.85 -13.59 -10.69
C ARG A 77 11.60 -15.10 -10.52
N ALA A 78 12.63 -15.85 -10.18
CA ALA A 78 12.49 -17.28 -9.90
C ALA A 78 11.46 -17.51 -8.79
N GLN A 79 10.55 -18.45 -9.03
CA GLN A 79 9.56 -18.81 -8.02
C GLN A 79 10.21 -19.63 -6.92
N PHE A 80 9.89 -19.31 -5.66
CA PHE A 80 10.24 -20.17 -4.55
C PHE A 80 9.38 -21.44 -4.59
N THR A 81 10.02 -22.59 -4.49
CA THR A 81 9.35 -23.89 -4.37
C THR A 81 9.74 -24.54 -3.05
N PHE A 82 8.74 -25.01 -2.30
CA PHE A 82 8.96 -25.78 -1.09
C PHE A 82 8.72 -27.25 -1.40
N GLY A 83 9.80 -28.04 -1.38
CA GLY A 83 9.76 -29.49 -1.60
C GLY A 83 9.25 -30.26 -0.38
N PRO A 84 8.95 -31.56 -0.53
CA PRO A 84 8.63 -32.43 0.59
C PRO A 84 9.83 -32.57 1.53
N ILE A 85 9.55 -32.70 2.84
CA ILE A 85 10.59 -32.87 3.86
C ILE A 85 11.13 -34.30 3.80
N ASN A 86 12.45 -34.46 3.59
CA ASN A 86 13.13 -35.75 3.71
C ASN A 86 13.39 -36.06 5.19
N VAL A 87 12.46 -36.76 5.84
CA VAL A 87 12.52 -37.07 7.28
C VAL A 87 13.71 -37.99 7.62
N GLU A 88 14.02 -38.98 6.79
CA GLU A 88 15.12 -39.92 7.04
C GLU A 88 16.48 -39.20 6.97
N GLY A 89 16.67 -38.39 5.93
CA GLY A 89 17.89 -37.59 5.77
C GLY A 89 18.07 -36.58 6.91
N LEU A 90 16.96 -35.97 7.36
CA LEU A 90 16.99 -35.04 8.49
C LEU A 90 17.30 -35.74 9.81
N SER A 91 16.73 -36.94 10.06
CA SER A 91 17.04 -37.74 11.24
C SER A 91 18.54 -38.09 11.29
N ARG A 92 19.11 -38.49 10.15
CA ARG A 92 20.55 -38.82 10.06
C ARG A 92 21.41 -37.57 10.31
N PHE A 93 21.05 -36.44 9.71
CA PHE A 93 21.76 -35.18 9.91
C PHE A 93 21.73 -34.73 11.38
N CYS A 94 20.58 -34.81 12.05
CA CYS A 94 20.45 -34.45 13.46
C CYS A 94 21.24 -35.39 14.37
N TYR A 95 21.30 -36.68 14.06
CA TYR A 95 22.16 -37.62 14.79
C TYR A 95 23.64 -37.27 14.61
N GLU A 96 24.10 -37.07 13.38
CA GLU A 96 25.52 -36.82 13.07
C GLU A 96 26.02 -35.44 13.53
N LYS A 97 25.21 -34.39 13.40
CA LYS A 97 25.64 -33.01 13.70
C LYS A 97 25.24 -32.53 15.09
N LEU A 98 24.13 -33.02 15.62
CA LEU A 98 23.56 -32.55 16.89
C LEU A 98 23.58 -33.63 17.98
N GLY A 99 23.91 -34.88 17.64
CA GLY A 99 23.90 -36.00 18.59
C GLY A 99 22.51 -36.39 19.06
N TRP A 100 21.45 -35.97 18.36
CA TRP A 100 20.07 -36.23 18.79
C TRP A 100 19.74 -37.70 18.66
N SER A 101 19.12 -38.27 19.70
CA SER A 101 18.57 -39.61 19.60
C SER A 101 17.36 -39.63 18.66
N HIS A 102 17.10 -40.76 18.03
CA HIS A 102 15.96 -40.89 17.12
C HIS A 102 14.63 -40.55 17.81
N ALA A 103 14.46 -40.94 19.08
CA ALA A 103 13.28 -40.62 19.87
C ALA A 103 13.10 -39.12 20.12
N GLN A 104 14.21 -38.40 20.38
CA GLN A 104 14.20 -36.94 20.55
C GLN A 104 13.84 -36.24 19.23
N PHE A 105 14.41 -36.71 18.11
CA PHE A 105 14.08 -36.19 16.78
C PHE A 105 12.60 -36.42 16.43
N GLU A 106 12.09 -37.64 16.65
CA GLU A 106 10.70 -37.97 16.38
C GLU A 106 9.72 -37.10 17.18
N ALA A 107 10.01 -36.87 18.47
CA ALA A 107 9.15 -36.04 19.32
C ALA A 107 9.02 -34.60 18.78
N LEU A 108 10.09 -34.06 18.20
CA LEU A 108 10.12 -32.72 17.64
C LEU A 108 9.52 -32.64 16.23
N ILE A 109 9.77 -33.64 15.38
CA ILE A 109 9.34 -33.60 13.98
C ILE A 109 7.85 -33.91 13.81
N LYS A 110 7.27 -34.79 14.64
CA LYS A 110 5.84 -35.17 14.59
C LYS A 110 4.87 -33.97 14.56
N PRO A 111 4.95 -32.97 15.46
CA PRO A 111 4.06 -31.82 15.41
C PRO A 111 4.26 -30.98 14.15
N THR A 112 5.49 -30.86 13.65
CA THR A 112 5.78 -30.09 12.42
C THR A 112 5.24 -30.76 11.15
N LEU A 113 5.35 -32.09 11.05
CA LEU A 113 4.77 -32.85 9.94
C LEU A 113 3.25 -32.73 9.94
N LYS A 114 2.62 -32.90 11.11
CA LYS A 114 1.18 -32.71 11.28
C LYS A 114 0.72 -31.29 10.89
N ALA A 115 1.51 -30.27 11.22
CA ALA A 115 1.23 -28.89 10.82
C ALA A 115 1.37 -28.71 9.30
N SER A 116 2.35 -29.35 8.66
CA SER A 116 2.57 -29.27 7.20
C SER A 116 1.46 -29.94 6.38
N GLU A 117 0.89 -31.03 6.90
CA GLU A 117 -0.20 -31.78 6.27
C GLU A 117 -1.57 -31.10 6.45
N SER A 118 -1.75 -30.37 7.55
CA SER A 118 -2.99 -29.66 7.84
C SER A 118 -3.21 -28.49 6.87
N ILE A 119 -4.30 -28.56 6.10
CA ILE A 119 -4.78 -27.51 5.19
C ILE A 119 -4.89 -26.14 5.88
N ARG A 120 -5.07 -26.10 7.21
CA ARG A 120 -5.23 -24.86 7.99
C ARG A 120 -4.01 -23.94 7.99
N TYR A 121 -2.81 -24.46 7.73
CA TYR A 121 -1.58 -23.66 7.66
C TYR A 121 -1.21 -23.24 6.24
N LYS A 122 -2.00 -23.65 5.24
CA LYS A 122 -1.90 -23.12 3.89
C LYS A 122 -2.87 -21.96 3.78
N GLN A 123 -2.35 -20.76 3.50
CA GLN A 123 -3.20 -19.62 3.18
C GLN A 123 -4.17 -20.03 2.06
N THR A 124 -5.47 -19.83 2.27
CA THR A 124 -6.48 -20.17 1.28
C THR A 124 -6.19 -19.42 -0.01
N SER A 125 -5.95 -20.15 -1.09
CA SER A 125 -5.85 -19.56 -2.42
C SER A 125 -7.21 -19.00 -2.81
N LEU A 126 -7.24 -17.90 -3.56
CA LEU A 126 -8.47 -17.33 -4.12
C LEU A 126 -9.27 -18.39 -4.89
N LEU A 127 -8.58 -19.33 -5.55
CA LEU A 127 -9.17 -20.46 -6.28
C LEU A 127 -9.91 -21.46 -5.37
N GLN A 128 -9.68 -21.43 -4.05
CA GLN A 128 -10.38 -22.28 -3.10
C GLN A 128 -11.73 -21.69 -2.68
N PHE A 129 -11.86 -20.36 -2.73
CA PHE A 129 -13.15 -19.66 -2.56
C PHE A 129 -13.93 -19.60 -3.86
N PHE A 130 -13.22 -19.52 -4.99
CA PHE A 130 -13.79 -19.57 -6.34
C PHE A 130 -13.22 -20.78 -7.08
N PRO A 131 -13.61 -22.01 -6.70
CA PRO A 131 -13.26 -23.17 -7.51
C PRO A 131 -13.75 -22.88 -8.93
N PRO A 132 -12.93 -23.13 -9.97
CA PRO A 132 -13.34 -22.85 -11.34
C PRO A 132 -14.59 -23.67 -11.63
N GLU A 133 -15.75 -23.02 -11.55
CA GLU A 133 -17.01 -23.63 -11.93
C GLU A 133 -16.82 -24.11 -13.37
N ARG A 134 -17.07 -25.39 -13.61
CA ARG A 134 -17.40 -25.85 -14.96
C ARG A 134 -18.48 -24.90 -15.45
N PHE A 135 -18.14 -24.00 -16.38
CA PHE A 135 -19.07 -22.99 -16.87
C PHE A 135 -20.43 -23.64 -17.10
N ALA A 136 -21.45 -23.19 -16.35
CA ALA A 136 -22.79 -23.71 -16.50
C ALA A 136 -23.15 -23.65 -17.99
N LYS A 137 -23.63 -24.75 -18.56
CA LYS A 137 -24.12 -24.75 -19.95
C LYS A 137 -25.27 -23.75 -20.04
N ILE A 138 -25.00 -22.56 -20.58
CA ILE A 138 -25.99 -21.50 -20.72
C ILE A 138 -27.02 -21.97 -21.77
N ARG A 139 -28.21 -22.37 -21.32
CA ARG A 139 -29.28 -22.83 -22.22
C ARG A 139 -30.08 -21.68 -22.84
N SER A 140 -30.20 -20.55 -22.13
CA SER A 140 -30.99 -19.39 -22.57
C SER A 140 -30.28 -18.57 -23.65
N GLU A 141 -30.98 -18.30 -24.75
CA GLU A 141 -30.48 -17.49 -25.87
C GLU A 141 -30.20 -16.03 -25.47
N ARG A 142 -31.00 -15.46 -24.56
CA ARG A 142 -30.77 -14.11 -24.04
C ARG A 142 -29.45 -14.00 -23.28
N LEU A 143 -29.17 -14.99 -22.41
CA LEU A 143 -27.93 -15.04 -21.63
C LEU A 143 -26.70 -15.33 -22.51
N LYS A 144 -26.84 -16.19 -23.55
CA LYS A 144 -25.77 -16.40 -24.54
C LYS A 144 -25.40 -15.09 -25.25
N THR A 145 -26.38 -14.26 -25.56
CA THR A 145 -26.17 -12.98 -26.26
C THR A 145 -25.46 -11.97 -25.36
N ALA A 146 -25.87 -11.87 -24.09
CA ALA A 146 -25.24 -10.98 -23.11
C ALA A 146 -23.78 -11.38 -22.79
N VAL A 147 -23.51 -12.69 -22.67
CA VAL A 147 -22.17 -13.21 -22.31
C VAL A 147 -21.18 -13.16 -23.47
N ARG A 148 -21.64 -13.17 -24.73
CA ARG A 148 -20.77 -13.03 -25.93
C ARG A 148 -19.92 -11.77 -25.92
N GLY A 149 -20.41 -10.66 -25.35
CA GLY A 149 -19.68 -9.40 -25.25
C GLY A 149 -18.60 -9.39 -24.15
N VAL A 150 -18.77 -10.21 -23.11
CA VAL A 150 -17.83 -10.29 -21.97
C VAL A 150 -16.62 -11.17 -22.31
N LYS A 151 -16.79 -12.14 -23.22
CA LYS A 151 -15.71 -13.01 -23.73
C LYS A 151 -14.84 -12.27 -24.74
N GLY A 152 -14.16 -11.19 -24.31
CA GLY A 152 -12.88 -10.64 -24.77
C GLY A 152 -12.50 -10.61 -26.25
N THR A 153 -13.40 -10.85 -27.19
CA THR A 153 -13.10 -10.80 -28.62
C THR A 153 -13.43 -9.39 -29.10
N LYS A 154 -12.41 -8.53 -29.08
CA LYS A 154 -12.51 -7.18 -29.63
C LYS A 154 -12.97 -7.27 -31.09
N LYS A 155 -14.16 -6.75 -31.39
CA LYS A 155 -14.52 -6.27 -32.71
C LYS A 155 -15.02 -4.85 -32.61
N SER A 156 -14.20 -3.95 -33.14
CA SER A 156 -14.55 -2.61 -33.56
C SER A 156 -15.70 -2.66 -34.57
N ALA A 157 -16.80 -1.97 -34.32
CA ALA A 157 -17.63 -1.39 -35.36
C ALA A 157 -18.66 -0.40 -34.77
N THR A 158 -18.51 0.84 -35.21
CA THR A 158 -19.46 1.96 -35.22
C THR A 158 -20.93 1.56 -35.43
N GLY A 159 -21.83 2.07 -34.59
CA GLY A 159 -23.29 1.99 -34.77
C GLY A 159 -23.98 3.24 -34.22
N LYS A 160 -24.52 4.05 -35.13
CA LYS A 160 -25.13 5.38 -34.89
C LYS A 160 -26.34 5.30 -33.95
N HIS A 161 -26.33 6.07 -32.86
CA HIS A 161 -27.52 6.30 -32.03
C HIS A 161 -28.53 7.19 -32.77
N HIS A 162 -29.70 6.65 -33.08
CA HIS A 162 -30.84 7.43 -33.58
C HIS A 162 -31.75 7.82 -32.39
N ARG A 163 -31.57 9.03 -31.83
CA ARG A 163 -32.51 9.61 -30.85
C ARG A 163 -33.73 10.14 -31.61
N LYS A 164 -34.88 9.46 -31.51
CA LYS A 164 -36.16 10.05 -31.91
C LYS A 164 -36.60 11.06 -30.85
N ARG A 165 -36.70 12.33 -31.25
CA ARG A 165 -37.26 13.46 -30.46
C ARG A 165 -38.77 13.27 -30.34
N ILE A 166 -39.31 13.28 -29.13
CA ILE A 166 -40.74 13.47 -28.89
C ILE A 166 -40.98 14.99 -28.77
N ARG A 167 -41.87 15.54 -29.60
CA ARG A 167 -42.27 16.96 -29.60
C ARG A 167 -43.30 17.19 -28.51
N THR A 168 -43.11 18.28 -27.77
CA THR A 168 -44.06 18.88 -26.81
C THR A 168 -45.30 19.44 -27.53
N LEU A 169 -46.48 19.31 -26.92
CA LEU A 169 -47.66 20.12 -27.26
C LEU A 169 -48.04 20.96 -26.04
N SER A 170 -47.99 22.27 -26.20
CA SER A 170 -48.46 23.30 -25.26
C SER A 170 -49.86 23.76 -25.66
N THR A 171 -50.80 23.61 -24.72
CA THR A 171 -51.88 24.52 -24.24
C THR A 171 -52.71 25.37 -25.23
N PRO A 172 -54.03 25.48 -24.98
CA PRO A 172 -54.58 26.72 -24.36
C PRO A 172 -55.62 26.35 -23.27
N GLY A 173 -55.91 27.09 -22.20
CA GLY A 173 -55.90 28.52 -21.94
C GLY A 173 -57.26 28.89 -21.34
N SER A 174 -57.28 29.70 -20.28
CA SER A 174 -58.43 30.42 -19.68
C SER A 174 -59.16 29.80 -18.49
N GLY A 175 -59.21 30.56 -17.38
CA GLY A 175 -60.09 30.31 -16.23
C GLY A 175 -59.60 30.93 -14.93
N HIS A 176 -60.07 32.13 -14.62
CA HIS A 176 -59.74 32.97 -13.48
C HIS A 176 -60.21 32.46 -12.10
N HIS A 177 -59.63 33.06 -11.04
CA HIS A 177 -60.25 33.45 -9.76
C HIS A 177 -60.12 32.51 -8.53
N LEU A 178 -59.28 32.93 -7.57
CA LEU A 178 -59.50 32.77 -6.12
C LEU A 178 -60.39 33.95 -5.67
N PRO A 179 -61.27 33.86 -4.63
CA PRO A 179 -60.85 33.52 -3.26
C PRO A 179 -61.93 32.81 -2.39
N GLY A 180 -61.61 32.52 -1.13
CA GLY A 180 -62.61 32.56 -0.06
C GLY A 180 -62.64 31.36 0.88
N ASP A 181 -62.37 31.67 2.14
CA ASP A 181 -62.51 30.90 3.37
C ASP A 181 -63.84 30.12 3.50
N VAL A 182 -63.85 29.08 4.35
CA VAL A 182 -64.69 29.03 5.57
C VAL A 182 -64.32 27.80 6.41
N ILE A 183 -64.09 28.10 7.69
CA ILE A 183 -63.94 27.23 8.85
C ILE A 183 -65.32 26.70 9.28
N ASN A 184 -65.42 25.41 9.64
CA ASN A 184 -66.22 24.87 10.76
C ASN A 184 -65.97 23.35 10.82
N SER A 185 -65.37 22.74 11.84
CA SER A 185 -65.69 22.66 13.28
C SER A 185 -67.04 21.99 13.59
N HIS A 186 -66.95 21.00 14.50
CA HIS A 186 -67.99 20.25 15.23
C HIS A 186 -68.61 19.03 14.51
N ARG A 187 -68.33 17.78 14.94
CA ARG A 187 -68.57 17.09 16.24
C ARG A 187 -69.98 16.51 16.29
N GLU A 188 -70.07 15.20 16.09
CA GLU A 188 -70.61 14.23 17.06
C GLU A 188 -69.68 13.02 17.08
#